data_AF-A0A1D8T8V6-F1
#
_entry.id   AF-A0A1D8T8V6-F1
#
_cell.length_a   1.000
_cell.length_b   1.000
_cell.length_c   1.000
_cell.angle_alpha   90.00
_cell.angle_beta   90.00
_cell.angle_gamma   90.00
#
_symmetry.space_group_name_H-M   'P 1'
#
loop_
_entity.id
_entity.type
_entity.pdbx_description
1 polymer ?
#
loop_
_entity_poly.entity_id
_entity_poly.type
_entity_poly.pdbx_seq_one_letter_code
_entity_poly.pdbx_strand_id
1 'polypeptide(L)'
;MPDPERPEAAMLDEWLQATSSSTNEAPRDDPTAIVRGVLNRLDNDGVELPHHVVYACVVLLSVARTDLDRLELGLMRAASEHGNSWSWIAETFGHRSKQAAHARASALHRRLEYRTLDEEENR
;
A
#
# COMPACT_ATOMS: atom_id res chain seq x y z
N MET A 1 16.41 -11.42 -1.88
CA MET A 1 16.03 -12.18 -3.09
C MET A 1 14.66 -11.65 -3.46
N PRO A 2 14.41 -11.14 -4.68
CA PRO A 2 13.10 -10.59 -5.01
C PRO A 2 12.03 -11.68 -4.84
N ASP A 3 10.92 -11.30 -4.21
CA ASP A 3 9.76 -12.17 -4.03
C ASP A 3 9.23 -12.63 -5.40
N PRO A 4 9.25 -13.94 -5.73
CA PRO A 4 8.75 -14.43 -7.01
C PRO A 4 7.25 -14.19 -7.22
N GLU A 5 6.52 -13.80 -6.16
CA GLU A 5 5.10 -13.47 -6.24
C GLU A 5 4.83 -12.03 -6.74
N ARG A 6 5.85 -11.19 -6.95
CA ARG A 6 5.70 -9.76 -7.34
C ARG A 6 6.70 -9.31 -8.41
N PRO A 7 6.48 -9.66 -9.70
CA PRO A 7 7.39 -9.28 -10.79
C PRO A 7 7.53 -7.75 -10.94
N GLU A 8 6.53 -6.97 -10.54
CA GLU A 8 6.57 -5.51 -10.58
C GLU A 8 7.58 -4.92 -9.59
N ALA A 9 7.74 -5.55 -8.41
CA ALA A 9 8.72 -5.11 -7.42
C ALA A 9 10.15 -5.32 -7.94
N ALA A 10 10.40 -6.50 -8.55
CA ALA A 10 11.68 -6.80 -9.16
C ALA A 10 12.01 -5.84 -10.33
N MET A 11 11.02 -5.54 -11.19
CA MET A 11 11.20 -4.63 -12.31
C MET A 11 11.54 -3.20 -11.86
N LEU A 12 10.90 -2.72 -10.79
CA LEU A 12 11.21 -1.38 -10.25
C LEU A 12 12.56 -1.36 -9.53
N ASP A 13 12.93 -2.42 -8.81
CA ASP A 13 14.27 -2.54 -8.21
C ASP A 13 15.37 -2.55 -9.28
N GLU A 14 15.16 -3.28 -10.39
CA GLU A 14 16.08 -3.28 -11.53
C GLU A 14 16.20 -1.89 -12.16
N TRP A 15 15.08 -1.21 -12.41
CA TRP A 15 15.12 0.15 -12.97
C TRP A 15 15.81 1.13 -12.02
N LEU A 16 15.55 1.04 -10.71
CA LEU A 16 16.21 1.87 -9.70
C LEU A 16 17.73 1.60 -9.69
N GLN A 17 18.17 0.35 -9.78
CA GLN A 17 19.59 -0.01 -9.84
C GLN A 17 20.26 0.49 -11.13
N ALA A 18 19.62 0.28 -12.28
CA ALA A 18 20.14 0.68 -13.59
C ALA A 18 20.30 2.20 -13.71
N THR A 19 19.45 2.95 -12.99
CA THR A 19 19.46 4.41 -13.01
C THR A 19 20.23 5.02 -11.84
N SER A 20 20.78 4.25 -10.90
CA SER A 20 21.51 4.75 -9.72
C SER A 20 23.03 4.63 -9.86
N SER A 21 23.77 5.70 -9.55
CA SER A 21 25.23 5.62 -9.31
C SER A 21 25.60 5.34 -7.84
N SER A 22 24.61 5.25 -6.95
CA SER A 22 24.82 5.06 -5.51
C SER A 22 23.76 4.12 -4.94
N THR A 23 24.21 3.05 -4.29
CA THR A 23 23.37 2.03 -3.64
C THR A 23 22.66 2.64 -2.44
N ASN A 24 21.37 2.97 -2.57
CA ASN A 24 20.52 3.23 -1.41
C ASN A 24 19.70 1.97 -1.13
N GLU A 25 20.03 1.31 -0.03
CA GLU A 25 19.46 0.04 0.42
C GLU A 25 18.09 0.29 1.07
N ALA A 26 17.12 0.79 0.31
CA ALA A 26 15.74 0.84 0.79
C ALA A 26 15.22 -0.60 0.95
N PRO A 27 14.35 -0.88 1.95
CA PRO A 27 13.76 -2.20 2.12
C PRO A 27 13.04 -2.63 0.83
N ARG A 28 13.58 -3.62 0.14
CA ARG A 28 13.14 -4.07 -1.20
C ARG A 28 11.78 -4.77 -1.21
N ASP A 29 11.21 -4.99 -0.02
CA ASP A 29 9.98 -5.73 0.17
C ASP A 29 8.80 -4.83 0.57
N ASP A 30 9.02 -3.50 0.75
CA ASP A 30 7.95 -2.53 1.04
C ASP A 30 7.50 -1.82 -0.26
N PRO A 31 6.29 -2.11 -0.78
CA PRO A 31 5.75 -1.46 -1.98
C PRO A 31 5.73 0.07 -1.89
N THR A 32 5.51 0.62 -0.69
CA THR A 32 5.49 2.08 -0.47
C THR A 32 6.88 2.67 -0.62
N ALA A 33 7.90 2.01 -0.06
CA ALA A 33 9.29 2.45 -0.17
C ALA A 33 9.77 2.40 -1.63
N ILE A 34 9.40 1.36 -2.38
CA ILE A 34 9.78 1.21 -3.80
C ILE A 34 9.17 2.33 -4.65
N VAL A 35 7.86 2.57 -4.56
CA VAL A 35 7.19 3.64 -5.32
C VAL A 35 7.78 5.01 -4.97
N ARG A 36 8.08 5.25 -3.69
CA ARG A 36 8.73 6.50 -3.25
C ARG A 36 10.14 6.65 -3.82
N GLY A 37 10.91 5.57 -3.91
CA GLY A 37 12.23 5.55 -4.54
C GLY A 37 12.17 6.02 -6.00
N VAL A 38 11.19 5.52 -6.76
CA VAL A 38 10.98 5.91 -8.17
C VAL A 38 10.63 7.39 -8.29
N LEU A 39 9.72 7.90 -7.46
CA LEU A 39 9.33 9.32 -7.47
C LEU A 39 10.49 10.24 -7.09
N ASN A 40 11.25 9.89 -6.06
CA ASN A 40 12.44 10.64 -5.67
C ASN A 40 13.46 10.70 -6.81
N ARG A 41 13.58 9.63 -7.62
CA ARG A 41 14.49 9.62 -8.77
C ARG A 41 14.02 10.55 -9.89
N LEU A 42 12.72 10.55 -10.18
CA LEU A 42 12.10 11.45 -11.15
C LEU A 42 12.37 12.91 -10.80
N ASP A 43 12.21 13.28 -9.53
CA ASP A 43 12.38 14.66 -9.05
C ASP A 43 13.84 15.15 -9.07
N ASN A 44 14.81 14.27 -8.77
CA ASN A 44 16.21 14.67 -8.60
C ASN A 44 17.02 14.64 -9.92
N ASP A 45 16.69 13.73 -10.83
CA ASP A 45 17.56 13.42 -11.98
C ASP A 45 16.90 13.65 -13.34
N GLY A 46 15.63 14.05 -13.36
CA GLY A 46 14.91 14.36 -14.59
C GLY A 46 14.85 13.19 -15.58
N VAL A 47 14.93 11.95 -15.08
CA VAL A 47 14.97 10.73 -15.88
C VAL A 47 13.61 10.50 -16.53
N GLU A 48 13.60 10.16 -17.82
CA GLU A 48 12.38 9.75 -18.51
C GLU A 48 11.86 8.45 -17.90
N LEU A 49 10.57 8.43 -17.53
CA LEU A 49 9.95 7.30 -16.83
C LEU A 49 9.29 6.36 -17.86
N PRO A 50 9.82 5.16 -18.10
CA PRO A 50 9.25 4.24 -19.09
C PRO A 50 7.84 3.81 -18.69
N HIS A 51 6.97 3.54 -19.68
CA HIS A 51 5.58 3.16 -19.43
C HIS A 51 5.44 1.90 -18.54
N HIS A 52 6.31 0.90 -18.69
CA HIS A 52 6.28 -0.30 -17.85
C HIS A 52 6.61 0.01 -16.37
N VAL A 53 7.48 0.99 -16.10
CA VAL A 53 7.80 1.46 -14.74
C VAL A 53 6.59 2.16 -14.13
N VAL A 54 5.90 3.01 -14.90
CA VAL A 54 4.65 3.65 -14.47
C VAL A 54 3.60 2.59 -14.11
N TYR A 55 3.43 1.58 -14.97
CA TYR A 55 2.50 0.48 -14.73
C TYR A 55 2.82 -0.26 -13.42
N ALA A 56 4.07 -0.67 -13.21
CA ALA A 56 4.47 -1.32 -11.97
C ALA A 56 4.29 -0.45 -10.73
N CYS A 57 4.54 0.86 -10.84
CA CYS A 57 4.27 1.79 -9.74
C CYS A 57 2.78 1.82 -9.37
N VAL A 58 1.88 1.77 -10.36
CA VAL A 58 0.43 1.73 -10.13
C VAL A 58 0.01 0.40 -9.47
N VAL A 59 0.60 -0.72 -9.89
CA VAL A 59 0.35 -2.03 -9.26
C VAL A 59 0.83 -2.03 -7.82
N LEU A 60 2.08 -1.64 -7.55
CA LEU A 60 2.61 -1.58 -6.17
C LEU A 60 1.88 -0.57 -5.30
N LEU A 61 1.45 0.57 -5.84
CA LEU A 61 0.63 1.53 -5.11
C LEU A 61 -0.72 0.91 -4.71
N SER A 62 -1.29 0.06 -5.55
CA SER A 62 -2.53 -0.66 -5.23
C SER A 62 -2.32 -1.69 -4.11
N VAL A 63 -1.16 -2.34 -4.07
CA VAL A 63 -0.75 -3.21 -2.96
C VAL A 63 -0.57 -2.40 -1.68
N ALA A 64 0.21 -1.31 -1.73
CA ALA A 64 0.43 -0.42 -0.58
C ALA A 64 -0.88 0.12 0.01
N ARG A 65 -1.83 0.53 -0.83
CA ARG A 65 -3.17 0.96 -0.40
C ARG A 65 -3.92 -0.15 0.33
N THR A 66 -3.80 -1.38 -0.17
CA THR A 66 -4.44 -2.55 0.45
C THR A 66 -3.87 -2.84 1.83
N ASP A 67 -2.55 -2.74 1.98
CA ASP A 67 -1.91 -2.96 3.29
C ASP A 67 -2.29 -1.86 4.28
N LEU A 68 -2.37 -0.60 3.82
CA LEU A 68 -2.89 0.50 4.63
C LEU A 68 -4.35 0.27 5.04
N ASP A 69 -5.19 -0.23 4.12
CA ASP A 69 -6.58 -0.55 4.40
C ASP A 69 -6.73 -1.68 5.44
N ARG A 70 -5.84 -2.70 5.40
CA ARG A 70 -5.78 -3.77 6.42
C ARG A 70 -5.40 -3.20 7.79
N LEU A 71 -4.39 -2.33 7.84
CA LEU A 71 -3.95 -1.66 9.07
C LEU A 71 -5.04 -0.76 9.65
N GLU A 72 -5.69 0.05 8.82
CA GLU A 72 -6.79 0.94 9.22
C GLU A 72 -7.92 0.13 9.86
N LEU A 73 -8.38 -0.93 9.20
CA LEU A 73 -9.43 -1.81 9.72
C LEU A 73 -9.00 -2.51 11.02
N GLY A 74 -7.77 -3.02 11.08
CA GLY A 74 -7.22 -3.67 12.26
C GLY A 74 -7.20 -2.74 13.49
N LEU A 75 -6.73 -1.50 13.30
CA LEU A 75 -6.71 -0.50 14.37
C LEU A 75 -8.11 -0.08 14.82
N MET A 76 -9.06 0.09 13.89
CA MET A 76 -10.46 0.40 14.23
C MET A 76 -11.09 -0.73 15.06
N ARG A 77 -10.85 -1.99 14.70
CA ARG A 77 -11.33 -3.17 15.43
C ARG A 77 -10.72 -3.25 16.82
N ALA A 78 -9.39 -3.15 16.92
CA ALA A 78 -8.69 -3.15 18.20
C ALA A 78 -9.21 -2.04 19.12
N ALA A 79 -9.36 -0.81 18.60
CA ALA A 79 -9.91 0.29 19.38
C ALA A 79 -11.32 -0.03 19.94
N SER A 80 -12.21 -0.59 19.10
CA SER A 80 -13.55 -0.99 19.51
C SER A 80 -13.54 -2.13 20.53
N GLU A 81 -12.67 -3.14 20.36
CA GLU A 81 -12.51 -4.28 21.27
C GLU A 81 -11.97 -3.86 22.64
N HIS A 82 -11.12 -2.83 22.67
CA HIS A 82 -10.64 -2.20 23.90
C HIS A 82 -11.62 -1.18 24.49
N GLY A 83 -12.88 -1.18 24.05
CA GLY A 83 -13.95 -0.38 24.65
C GLY A 83 -14.02 1.08 24.21
N ASN A 84 -13.24 1.49 23.20
CA ASN A 84 -13.35 2.84 22.67
C ASN A 84 -14.64 3.02 21.88
N SER A 85 -15.32 4.14 22.11
CA SER A 85 -16.56 4.43 21.39
C SER A 85 -16.30 4.76 19.92
N TRP A 86 -17.26 4.45 19.05
CA TRP A 86 -17.21 4.84 17.63
C TRP A 86 -17.13 6.35 17.40
N SER A 87 -17.54 7.17 18.36
CA SER A 87 -17.35 8.63 18.30
C SER A 87 -15.88 9.00 18.46
N TRP A 88 -15.19 8.38 19.43
CA TRP A 88 -13.75 8.58 19.64
C TRP A 88 -12.92 8.03 18.46
N ILE A 89 -13.30 6.86 17.94
CA ILE A 89 -12.68 6.30 16.73
C ILE A 89 -12.86 7.26 15.55
N ALA A 90 -14.06 7.80 15.35
CA ALA A 90 -14.30 8.77 14.28
C ALA A 90 -13.41 10.01 14.40
N GLU A 91 -13.31 10.59 15.59
CA GLU A 91 -12.46 11.75 15.85
C GLU A 91 -10.98 11.45 15.57
N THR A 92 -10.46 10.34 16.12
CA THR A 92 -9.04 9.96 16.00
C THR A 92 -8.64 9.65 14.56
N PHE A 93 -9.55 9.07 13.77
CA PHE A 93 -9.33 8.75 12.36
C PHE A 93 -9.77 9.89 11.41
N GLY A 94 -10.17 11.05 11.93
CA GLY A 94 -10.54 12.21 11.11
C GLY A 94 -11.84 12.05 10.32
N HIS A 95 -12.74 11.16 10.76
CA HIS A 95 -14.06 10.99 10.16
C HIS A 95 -15.05 12.03 10.70
N ARG A 96 -15.88 12.56 9.79
CA ARG A 96 -16.93 13.55 10.11
C ARG A 96 -17.99 13.09 11.13
N SER A 97 -18.13 11.79 11.36
CA SER A 97 -19.11 11.23 12.30
C SER A 97 -18.83 9.75 12.63
N LYS A 98 -19.42 9.26 13.72
CA LYS A 98 -19.40 7.84 14.10
C LYS A 98 -19.94 6.92 13.00
N GLN A 99 -20.98 7.36 12.28
CA GLN A 99 -21.58 6.61 11.17
C GLN A 99 -20.62 6.52 9.98
N ALA A 100 -19.85 7.60 9.72
CA ALA A 100 -18.84 7.59 8.66
C ALA A 100 -17.70 6.62 8.98
N ALA A 101 -17.23 6.59 10.24
CA ALA A 101 -16.23 5.63 10.69
C ALA A 101 -16.72 4.18 10.58
N HIS A 102 -17.94 3.90 11.05
CA HIS A 102 -18.53 2.57 10.95
C HIS A 102 -18.73 2.14 9.48
N ALA A 103 -19.22 3.04 8.63
CA ALA A 103 -19.38 2.76 7.20
C ALA A 103 -18.03 2.48 6.52
N ARG A 104 -16.97 3.21 6.89
CA ARG A 104 -15.60 2.96 6.43
C ARG A 104 -15.13 1.58 6.85
N ALA A 105 -15.23 1.23 8.13
CA ALA A 105 -14.86 -0.09 8.63
C ALA A 105 -15.62 -1.23 7.92
N SER A 106 -16.93 -1.09 7.72
CA SER A 106 -17.74 -2.07 6.99
C SER A 106 -17.36 -2.17 5.50
N ALA A 107 -17.03 -1.05 4.86
CA ALA A 107 -16.56 -1.04 3.47
C ALA A 107 -15.18 -1.69 3.33
N LEU A 108 -14.26 -1.41 4.26
CA LEU A 108 -12.95 -2.03 4.33
C LEU A 108 -13.06 -3.55 4.50
N HIS A 109 -13.89 -3.99 5.45
CA HIS A 109 -14.09 -5.41 5.71
C HIS A 109 -14.57 -6.16 4.47
N ARG A 110 -15.62 -5.66 3.79
CA ARG A 110 -16.14 -6.29 2.56
C ARG A 110 -15.09 -6.34 1.46
N ARG A 111 -14.40 -5.22 1.22
CA ARG A 111 -13.38 -5.16 0.14
C ARG A 111 -12.22 -6.13 0.39
N LEU A 112 -11.80 -6.29 1.65
CA LEU A 112 -10.72 -7.21 2.00
C LEU A 112 -11.16 -8.67 1.96
N GLU A 113 -12.42 -8.96 2.33
CA GLU A 113 -13.02 -10.29 2.24
C GLU A 113 -13.13 -10.78 0.79
N TYR A 114 -13.64 -9.94 -0.13
CA TYR A 114 -13.69 -10.32 -1.55
C TYR A 114 -12.29 -10.56 -2.14
N ARG A 115 -11.29 -9.78 -1.74
CA ARG A 115 -9.93 -9.96 -2.22
C ARG A 115 -9.28 -11.26 -1.73
N THR A 116 -9.52 -11.64 -0.48
CA THR A 116 -9.00 -12.93 0.03
C THR A 116 -9.61 -14.12 -0.71
N LEU A 117 -10.87 -14.02 -1.14
CA LEU A 117 -11.50 -15.07 -1.94
C LEU A 117 -10.89 -15.16 -3.35
N ASP A 118 -10.60 -14.02 -3.99
CA ASP A 118 -9.92 -13.99 -5.29
C ASP A 118 -8.49 -14.59 -5.22
N GLU A 119 -7.79 -14.37 -4.11
CA GLU A 119 -6.43 -14.91 -3.86
C GLU A 119 -6.45 -16.44 -3.57
N GLU A 120 -7.53 -16.97 -3.00
CA GLU A 120 -7.72 -18.40 -2.73
C GLU A 120 -8.20 -19.18 -3.97
N GLU A 121 -9.03 -18.57 -4.82
CA GLU A 121 -9.53 -19.21 -6.06
C GLU A 121 -8.45 -19.33 -7.15
N ASN A 122 -7.43 -18.47 -7.11
CA ASN A 122 -6.36 -18.41 -8.10
C ASN A 122 -5.06 -19.13 -7.67
N ARG A 123 -5.12 -19.97 -6.63
CA ARG A 123 -3.98 -20.72 -6.05
C ARG A 123 -4.13 -22.23 -6.26
#